data_AF-A0A4Q1K6U6-F1
#
_entry.id   AF-A0A4Q1K6U6-F1
#
_cell.length_a   1.000
_cell.length_b   1.000
_cell.length_c   1.000
_cell.angle_alpha   90.00
_cell.angle_beta   90.00
_cell.angle_gamma   90.00
#
_symmetry.space_group_name_H-M   'P 1'
#
loop_
_entity.id
_entity.type
_entity.pdbx_description
1 polymer ?
#
loop_
_entity_poly.entity_id
_entity_poly.type
_entity_poly.pdbx_seq_one_letter_code
_entity_poly.pdbx_strand_id
1 'polypeptide(L)'
;MIQYILSNGIPLGFFLSFMIGPVFFVLLETSITKGFRAALFFDFGVVLGDIVFIGIAYLGSYRLIQSLKDDPALFIFGGIVMLSYGLISFFKLHKASKNIEEDEEVVELIKNNYFSLLIKGFLLNFINIGVLGFWLLIIITFGPRLQMETANIVWFFTTVILSYLATDVGKILLAKQLRSKLTPANIIKIKKVSSILLIVFGTILLSQGWFPSDKQFVKDTIEKIENK
;
A
#
# COMPACT_ATOMS: atom_id res chain seq x y z
N MET A 1 17.44 -24.50 6.50
CA MET A 1 16.18 -23.73 6.59
C MET A 1 16.43 -22.24 6.89
N ILE A 2 17.04 -21.90 8.02
CA ILE A 2 17.30 -20.49 8.41
C ILE A 2 18.04 -19.70 7.30
N GLN A 3 19.10 -20.27 6.73
CA GLN A 3 19.84 -19.62 5.63
C GLN A 3 18.95 -19.33 4.41
N TYR A 4 18.06 -20.26 4.05
CA TYR A 4 17.11 -20.09 2.95
C TYR A 4 16.09 -18.98 3.25
N ILE A 5 15.59 -18.94 4.49
CA ILE A 5 14.67 -17.90 4.95
C ILE A 5 15.31 -16.52 4.86
N LEU A 6 16.53 -16.36 5.37
CA LEU A 6 17.24 -15.08 5.35
C LEU A 6 17.61 -14.65 3.93
N SER A 7 18.14 -15.57 3.10
CA SER A 7 18.61 -15.25 1.76
C SER A 7 17.49 -14.87 0.79
N ASN A 8 16.26 -15.34 1.02
CA ASN A 8 15.11 -15.00 0.19
C ASN A 8 14.22 -13.93 0.82
N GLY A 9 14.02 -13.97 2.14
CA GLY A 9 13.13 -13.07 2.85
C GLY A 9 13.66 -11.62 2.89
N ILE A 10 14.96 -11.44 3.08
CA ILE A 10 15.57 -10.10 3.13
C ILE A 10 15.46 -9.37 1.78
N PRO A 11 15.92 -9.95 0.64
CA PRO A 11 15.74 -9.29 -0.65
C PRO A 11 14.28 -9.02 -1.02
N LEU A 12 13.38 -9.95 -0.67
CA LEU A 12 11.95 -9.78 -0.90
C LEU A 12 11.37 -8.62 -0.10
N GLY A 13 11.71 -8.51 1.20
CA GLY A 13 11.30 -7.38 2.04
C GLY A 13 11.86 -6.04 1.55
N PHE A 14 13.12 -6.02 1.12
CA PHE A 14 13.71 -4.84 0.49
C PHE A 14 12.96 -4.45 -0.79
N PHE A 15 12.67 -5.39 -1.69
CA PHE A 15 11.94 -5.11 -2.93
C PHE A 15 10.52 -4.60 -2.65
N LEU A 16 9.84 -5.22 -1.69
CA LEU A 16 8.50 -4.84 -1.24
C LEU A 16 8.43 -3.38 -0.80
N SER A 17 9.46 -2.92 -0.09
CA SER A 17 9.59 -1.54 0.33
C SER A 17 9.51 -0.56 -0.85
N PHE A 18 9.96 -0.94 -2.04
CA PHE A 18 9.94 -0.06 -3.22
C PHE A 18 8.77 -0.32 -4.17
N MET A 19 7.80 -1.17 -3.81
CA MET A 19 6.61 -1.35 -4.63
C MET A 19 5.80 -0.06 -4.70
N ILE A 20 5.70 0.48 -5.91
CA ILE A 20 5.02 1.75 -6.16
C ILE A 20 3.51 1.53 -6.11
N GLY A 21 2.84 2.24 -5.21
CA GLY A 21 1.40 2.18 -5.04
C GLY A 21 0.87 3.30 -4.13
N PRO A 22 -0.45 3.34 -3.85
CA PRO A 22 -1.08 4.34 -2.99
C PRO A 22 -0.37 4.52 -1.65
N VAL A 23 -0.04 3.40 -1.00
CA VAL A 23 0.61 3.38 0.31
C VAL A 23 2.00 4.01 0.27
N PHE A 24 2.81 3.69 -0.74
CA PHE A 24 4.15 4.24 -0.93
C PHE A 24 4.13 5.78 -0.98
N PHE A 25 3.22 6.35 -1.77
CA PHE A 25 3.12 7.81 -1.90
C PHE A 25 2.62 8.48 -0.63
N VAL A 26 1.62 7.90 0.04
CA VAL A 26 1.09 8.44 1.29
C VAL A 26 2.12 8.34 2.43
N LEU A 27 2.96 7.30 2.45
CA LEU A 27 4.07 7.18 3.39
C LEU A 27 5.09 8.30 3.19
N LEU A 28 5.52 8.54 1.95
CA LEU A 28 6.46 9.63 1.63
C LEU A 28 5.86 11.00 1.95
N GLU A 29 4.60 11.25 1.56
CA GLU A 29 3.87 12.48 1.91
C GLU A 29 3.85 12.69 3.42
N THR A 30 3.51 11.66 4.19
CA THR A 30 3.43 11.72 5.66
C THR A 30 4.81 11.94 6.27
N SER A 31 5.85 11.28 5.75
CA SER A 31 7.23 11.48 6.21
C SER A 31 7.71 12.91 6.01
N ILE A 32 7.47 13.47 4.81
CA ILE A 32 7.88 14.83 4.49
C ILE A 32 7.08 15.83 5.34
N THR A 33 5.76 15.74 5.31
CA THR A 33 4.86 16.78 5.88
C THR A 33 4.69 16.69 7.39
N LYS A 34 4.61 15.49 7.96
CA LYS A 34 4.32 15.23 9.38
C LYS A 34 5.51 14.68 10.16
N GLY A 35 6.56 14.25 9.48
CA GLY A 35 7.82 13.79 10.07
C GLY A 35 7.84 12.30 10.42
N PHE A 36 9.00 11.86 10.94
CA PHE A 36 9.33 10.45 11.17
C PHE A 36 8.30 9.70 12.03
N ARG A 37 7.95 10.23 13.20
CA ARG A 37 7.03 9.54 14.12
C ARG A 37 5.66 9.32 13.49
N ALA A 38 5.12 10.33 12.81
CA ALA A 38 3.84 10.24 12.12
C ALA A 38 3.87 9.17 11.01
N ALA A 39 4.94 9.15 10.21
CA ALA A 39 5.11 8.16 9.15
C ALA A 39 5.28 6.74 9.69
N LEU A 40 5.99 6.55 10.82
CA LEU A 40 6.10 5.23 11.45
C LEU A 40 4.74 4.70 11.92
N PHE A 41 3.91 5.51 12.55
CA PHE A 41 2.57 5.06 12.97
C PHE A 41 1.69 4.70 11.77
N PHE A 42 1.80 5.46 10.68
CA PHE A 42 1.15 5.11 9.42
C PHE A 42 1.66 3.76 8.89
N ASP A 43 2.97 3.56 8.82
CA ASP A 43 3.61 2.34 8.31
C ASP A 43 3.30 1.10 9.17
N PHE A 44 3.22 1.25 10.49
CA PHE A 44 2.72 0.19 11.36
C PHE A 44 1.27 -0.18 11.04
N GLY A 45 0.43 0.78 10.68
CA GLY A 45 -0.90 0.51 10.15
C GLY A 45 -0.85 -0.37 8.90
N VAL A 46 0.04 -0.06 7.96
CA VAL A 46 0.24 -0.85 6.72
C VAL A 46 0.62 -2.27 7.06
N VAL A 47 1.64 -2.46 7.91
CA VAL A 47 2.10 -3.79 8.37
C VAL A 47 1.00 -4.58 9.05
N LEU A 48 0.14 -3.94 9.85
CA LEU A 48 -1.01 -4.63 10.44
C LEU A 48 -1.95 -5.16 9.35
N GLY A 49 -2.17 -4.41 8.26
CA GLY A 49 -2.91 -4.89 7.09
C GLY A 49 -2.23 -6.06 6.40
N ASP A 50 -0.90 -6.03 6.27
CA ASP A 50 -0.12 -7.13 5.69
C ASP A 50 -0.22 -8.40 6.54
N ILE A 51 -0.10 -8.28 7.86
CA ILE A 51 -0.24 -9.41 8.79
C ILE A 51 -1.63 -10.05 8.65
N VAL A 52 -2.68 -9.24 8.53
CA VAL A 52 -4.04 -9.75 8.28
C VAL A 52 -4.10 -10.50 6.95
N PHE A 53 -3.56 -9.94 5.87
CA PHE A 53 -3.57 -10.60 4.56
C PHE A 53 -2.71 -11.84 4.47
N ILE A 54 -1.55 -11.87 5.14
CA ILE A 54 -0.72 -13.07 5.27
C ILE A 54 -1.50 -14.14 6.03
N GLY A 55 -2.19 -13.78 7.12
CA GLY A 55 -3.05 -14.70 7.86
C GLY A 55 -4.17 -15.27 6.99
N ILE A 56 -4.87 -14.44 6.23
CA ILE A 56 -5.91 -14.85 5.28
C ILE A 56 -5.31 -15.76 4.20
N ALA A 57 -4.14 -15.42 3.65
CA ALA A 57 -3.50 -16.17 2.59
C ALA A 57 -2.97 -17.53 3.07
N TYR A 58 -2.54 -17.63 4.33
CA TYR A 58 -2.01 -18.85 4.94
C TYR A 58 -3.12 -19.80 5.40
N LEU A 59 -4.17 -19.27 6.05
CA LEU A 59 -5.26 -20.08 6.61
C LEU A 59 -6.41 -20.30 5.64
N GLY A 60 -6.56 -19.43 4.63
CA GLY A 60 -7.63 -19.52 3.65
C GLY A 60 -7.40 -20.64 2.64
N SER A 61 -8.49 -21.21 2.11
CA SER A 61 -8.37 -22.16 1.00
C SER A 61 -7.92 -21.43 -0.27
N TYR A 62 -7.03 -22.04 -1.04
CA TYR A 62 -6.54 -21.46 -2.30
C TYR A 62 -7.68 -21.03 -3.23
N ARG A 63 -8.73 -21.85 -3.35
CA ARG A 63 -9.91 -21.54 -4.20
C ARG A 63 -10.65 -20.30 -3.72
N LEU A 64 -10.88 -20.19 -2.41
CA LEU A 64 -11.55 -19.03 -1.81
C LEU A 64 -10.73 -17.75 -1.99
N ILE A 65 -9.41 -17.81 -1.77
CA ILE A 65 -8.57 -16.62 -1.86
C ILE A 65 -8.43 -16.17 -3.33
N GLN A 66 -8.33 -17.11 -4.29
CA GLN A 66 -8.36 -16.78 -5.72
C GLN A 66 -9.70 -16.14 -6.12
N SER A 67 -10.84 -16.70 -5.67
CA SER A 67 -12.14 -16.10 -5.97
C SER A 67 -12.30 -14.71 -5.35
N LEU A 68 -11.75 -14.47 -4.16
CA LEU A 68 -11.77 -13.16 -3.51
C LEU A 68 -10.87 -12.17 -4.25
N LYS A 69 -9.62 -12.53 -4.53
CA LYS A 69 -8.66 -11.64 -5.20
C LYS A 69 -9.17 -11.15 -6.56
N ASP A 70 -9.86 -12.01 -7.29
CA ASP A 70 -10.38 -11.71 -8.62
C ASP A 70 -11.84 -11.20 -8.58
N ASP A 71 -12.44 -11.03 -7.39
CA ASP A 71 -13.81 -10.55 -7.23
C ASP A 71 -13.92 -9.08 -7.67
N PRO A 72 -14.67 -8.78 -8.75
CA PRO A 72 -14.87 -7.42 -9.22
C PRO A 72 -15.44 -6.49 -8.14
N ALA A 73 -16.23 -7.01 -7.20
CA ALA A 73 -16.80 -6.23 -6.11
C ALA A 73 -15.72 -5.65 -5.18
N LEU A 74 -14.60 -6.38 -4.95
CA LEU A 74 -13.50 -5.88 -4.13
C LEU A 74 -12.71 -4.77 -4.85
N PHE A 75 -12.51 -4.90 -6.17
CA PHE A 75 -11.91 -3.83 -6.98
C PHE A 75 -12.79 -2.57 -6.99
N ILE A 76 -14.10 -2.74 -7.16
CA ILE A 76 -15.06 -1.62 -7.12
C ILE A 76 -15.05 -0.96 -5.75
N PHE A 77 -15.16 -1.74 -4.67
CA PHE A 77 -15.17 -1.23 -3.30
C PHE A 77 -13.88 -0.46 -2.97
N GLY A 78 -12.71 -1.08 -3.22
CA GLY A 78 -11.42 -0.44 -2.99
C GLY A 78 -11.25 0.83 -3.85
N GLY A 79 -11.70 0.78 -5.11
CA GLY A 79 -11.71 1.91 -6.02
C GLY A 79 -12.57 3.08 -5.53
N ILE A 80 -13.80 2.81 -5.07
CA ILE A 80 -14.68 3.85 -4.49
C ILE A 80 -14.03 4.48 -3.26
N VAL A 81 -13.49 3.68 -2.34
CA VAL A 81 -12.88 4.21 -1.11
C VAL A 81 -11.65 5.07 -1.42
N MET A 82 -10.75 4.59 -2.28
CA MET A 82 -9.56 5.35 -2.69
C MET A 82 -9.93 6.63 -3.44
N LEU A 83 -10.85 6.55 -4.41
CA LEU A 83 -11.29 7.69 -5.20
C LEU A 83 -11.97 8.74 -4.32
N SER A 84 -12.88 8.33 -3.44
CA SER A 84 -13.58 9.22 -2.51
C SER A 84 -12.59 9.92 -1.59
N TYR A 85 -11.64 9.18 -1.01
CA TYR A 85 -10.62 9.76 -0.16
C TYR A 85 -9.73 10.76 -0.92
N GLY A 86 -9.31 10.41 -2.14
CA GLY A 86 -8.52 11.26 -3.03
C GLY A 86 -9.25 12.57 -3.36
N LEU A 87 -10.53 12.48 -3.73
CA LEU A 87 -11.39 13.63 -4.04
C LEU A 87 -11.61 14.53 -2.81
N ILE A 88 -12.01 13.96 -1.66
CA ILE A 88 -12.21 14.71 -0.42
C ILE A 88 -10.93 15.45 -0.03
N SER A 89 -9.79 14.76 -0.09
CA SER A 89 -8.47 15.34 0.19
C SER A 89 -8.14 16.49 -0.78
N PHE A 90 -8.39 16.30 -2.08
CA PHE A 90 -8.15 17.31 -3.11
C PHE A 90 -9.00 18.57 -2.91
N PHE A 91 -10.30 18.42 -2.64
CA PHE A 91 -11.21 19.57 -2.44
C PHE A 91 -10.91 20.32 -1.15
N LYS A 92 -10.61 19.61 -0.05
CA LYS A 92 -10.19 20.24 1.22
C LYS A 92 -8.93 21.06 1.01
N LEU A 93 -7.98 20.53 0.24
CA LEU A 93 -6.74 21.21 -0.10
C LEU A 93 -6.95 22.41 -1.02
N HIS A 94 -7.86 22.31 -1.99
CA HIS A 94 -8.20 23.42 -2.88
C HIS A 94 -8.79 24.60 -2.09
N LYS A 95 -9.66 24.33 -1.11
CA LYS A 95 -10.21 25.36 -0.21
C LYS A 95 -9.11 26.06 0.59
N ALA A 96 -8.24 25.29 1.25
CA ALA A 96 -7.11 25.83 2.01
C ALA A 96 -6.12 26.63 1.13
N SER A 97 -5.97 26.26 -0.15
CA SER A 97 -5.11 27.00 -1.09
C SER A 97 -5.66 28.37 -1.53
N LYS A 98 -6.93 28.69 -1.25
CA LYS A 98 -7.51 30.02 -1.52
C LYS A 98 -7.34 30.99 -0.35
N ASN A 99 -7.09 30.48 0.86
CA ASN A 99 -6.97 31.25 2.11
C ASN A 99 -5.54 31.20 2.67
N ILE A 100 -4.52 31.38 1.82
CA ILE A 100 -3.10 31.23 2.18
C ILE A 100 -2.64 32.23 3.27
N GLU A 101 -3.45 33.25 3.57
CA GLU A 101 -3.15 34.28 4.57
C GLU A 101 -3.35 33.80 6.02
N GLU A 102 -4.06 32.69 6.26
CA GLU A 102 -4.23 32.12 7.61
C GLU A 102 -3.32 30.89 7.80
N ASP A 103 -2.17 31.10 8.45
CA ASP A 103 -1.25 30.02 8.87
C ASP A 103 -1.97 28.93 9.69
N GLU A 104 -3.09 29.24 10.34
CA GLU A 104 -3.87 28.33 11.19
C GLU A 104 -4.44 27.12 10.43
N GLU A 105 -5.03 27.30 9.23
CA GLU A 105 -5.56 26.17 8.45
C GLU A 105 -4.44 25.22 8.00
N VAL A 106 -3.26 25.78 7.66
CA VAL A 106 -2.09 24.99 7.26
C VAL A 106 -1.51 24.23 8.46
N VAL A 107 -1.46 24.85 9.64
CA VAL A 107 -1.03 24.21 10.89
C VAL A 107 -1.97 23.06 11.27
N GLU A 108 -3.28 23.21 11.08
CA GLU A 108 -4.26 22.14 11.34
C GLU A 108 -4.03 20.92 10.43
N LEU A 109 -3.69 21.14 9.15
CA LEU A 109 -3.37 20.05 8.21
C LEU A 109 -2.12 19.24 8.59
N ILE A 110 -1.25 19.81 9.44
CA ILE A 110 0.01 19.22 9.90
C ILE A 110 -0.15 18.54 11.27
N LYS A 111 -1.28 18.76 11.98
CA LYS A 111 -1.50 18.16 13.30
C LYS A 111 -1.36 16.62 13.24
N ASN A 112 -0.60 16.12 14.22
CA ASN A 112 -0.28 14.71 14.34
C ASN A 112 -1.31 14.01 15.22
N ASN A 113 -2.19 13.21 14.62
CA ASN A 113 -2.98 12.22 15.32
C ASN A 113 -2.45 10.84 14.92
N TYR A 114 -1.58 10.27 15.76
CA TYR A 114 -0.89 9.01 15.47
C TYR A 114 -1.84 7.83 15.31
N PHE A 115 -2.91 7.77 16.12
CA PHE A 115 -3.91 6.71 16.02
C PHE A 115 -4.69 6.81 14.70
N SER A 116 -5.07 8.02 14.29
CA SER A 116 -5.69 8.25 12.99
C SER A 116 -4.75 7.88 11.83
N LEU A 117 -3.45 8.14 11.96
CA LEU A 117 -2.45 7.76 10.95
C LEU A 117 -2.28 6.23 10.85
N LEU A 118 -2.28 5.52 11.99
CA LEU A 118 -2.26 4.07 12.03
C LEU A 118 -3.49 3.47 11.34
N ILE A 119 -4.69 3.94 11.68
CA ILE A 119 -5.92 3.49 11.01
C ILE A 119 -5.87 3.83 9.51
N LYS A 120 -5.37 5.02 9.15
CA LYS A 120 -5.22 5.42 7.74
C LYS A 120 -4.30 4.46 6.98
N GLY A 121 -3.16 4.09 7.55
CA GLY A 121 -2.23 3.12 6.96
C GLY A 121 -2.86 1.75 6.80
N PHE A 122 -3.52 1.26 7.85
CA PHE A 122 -4.24 -0.01 7.83
C PHE A 122 -5.31 -0.05 6.75
N LEU A 123 -6.21 0.93 6.73
CA LEU A 123 -7.30 0.97 5.76
C LEU A 123 -6.79 1.09 4.33
N LEU A 124 -5.78 1.94 4.09
CA LEU A 124 -5.23 2.10 2.75
C LEU A 124 -4.55 0.82 2.23
N ASN A 125 -3.91 0.06 3.12
CA ASN A 125 -3.38 -1.25 2.76
C ASN A 125 -4.50 -2.28 2.56
N PHE A 126 -5.48 -2.32 3.46
CA PHE A 126 -6.58 -3.28 3.44
C PHE A 126 -7.51 -3.13 2.23
N ILE A 127 -7.77 -1.92 1.75
CA ILE A 127 -8.57 -1.71 0.53
C ILE A 127 -7.80 -2.03 -0.76
N ASN A 128 -6.48 -2.22 -0.68
CA ASN A 128 -5.66 -2.58 -1.82
C ASN A 128 -5.67 -4.11 -2.03
N ILE A 129 -6.65 -4.61 -2.77
CA ILE A 129 -6.79 -6.06 -3.07
C ILE A 129 -5.55 -6.68 -3.73
N GLY A 130 -4.73 -5.86 -4.41
CA GLY A 130 -3.45 -6.28 -4.97
C GLY A 130 -2.50 -6.85 -3.92
N VAL A 131 -2.57 -6.36 -2.67
CA VAL A 131 -1.74 -6.80 -1.55
C VAL A 131 -2.10 -8.22 -1.13
N LEU A 132 -3.40 -8.54 -0.99
CA LEU A 132 -3.85 -9.92 -0.75
C LEU A 132 -3.33 -10.87 -1.84
N GLY A 133 -3.50 -10.46 -3.11
CA GLY A 133 -3.06 -11.26 -4.24
C GLY A 133 -1.55 -11.46 -4.33
N PHE A 134 -0.78 -10.50 -3.82
CA PHE A 134 0.67 -10.57 -3.73
C PHE A 134 1.13 -11.50 -2.60
N TRP A 135 0.55 -11.39 -1.40
CA TRP A 135 0.85 -12.31 -0.30
C TRP A 135 0.49 -13.76 -0.64
N LEU A 136 -0.63 -13.97 -1.35
CA LEU A 136 -1.00 -15.27 -1.90
C LEU A 136 0.09 -15.82 -2.84
N LEU A 137 0.61 -15.00 -3.76
CA LEU A 137 1.67 -15.40 -4.70
C LEU A 137 2.95 -15.81 -3.96
N ILE A 138 3.33 -15.08 -2.90
CA ILE A 138 4.48 -15.45 -2.07
C ILE A 138 4.25 -16.81 -1.41
N ILE A 139 3.09 -17.03 -0.80
CA ILE A 139 2.78 -18.32 -0.14
C ILE A 139 2.84 -19.47 -1.15
N ILE A 140 2.29 -19.30 -2.35
CA ILE A 140 2.34 -20.34 -3.40
C ILE A 140 3.78 -20.62 -3.85
N THR A 141 4.60 -19.57 -3.96
CA THR A 141 5.96 -19.68 -4.50
C THR A 141 6.98 -20.20 -3.48
N PHE A 142 6.87 -19.76 -2.23
CA PHE A 142 7.83 -20.04 -1.17
C PHE A 142 7.33 -21.10 -0.17
N GLY A 143 6.01 -21.20 0.07
CA GLY A 143 5.40 -22.14 1.00
C GLY A 143 5.82 -23.61 0.80
N PRO A 144 5.78 -24.15 -0.43
CA PRO A 144 6.24 -25.52 -0.69
C PRO A 144 7.72 -25.75 -0.33
N ARG A 145 8.58 -24.75 -0.54
CA ARG A 145 10.02 -24.82 -0.20
C ARG A 145 10.26 -24.70 1.31
N LEU A 146 9.33 -24.09 2.03
CA LEU A 146 9.29 -24.04 3.49
C LEU A 146 8.60 -25.29 4.09
N GLN A 147 8.29 -26.28 3.25
CA GLN A 147 7.62 -27.54 3.60
C GLN A 147 6.23 -27.36 4.20
N MET A 148 5.63 -26.18 4.04
CA MET A 148 4.38 -25.78 4.69
C MET A 148 4.42 -25.93 6.24
N GLU A 149 5.62 -25.96 6.83
CA GLU A 149 5.77 -25.99 8.27
C GLU A 149 5.46 -24.60 8.85
N THR A 150 4.50 -24.52 9.78
CA THR A 150 4.05 -23.25 10.38
C THR A 150 5.21 -22.40 10.90
N ALA A 151 6.18 -23.01 11.59
CA ALA A 151 7.33 -22.29 12.13
C ALA A 151 8.16 -21.63 11.02
N ASN A 152 8.44 -22.35 9.93
CA ASN A 152 9.21 -21.84 8.80
C ASN A 152 8.49 -20.72 8.06
N ILE A 153 7.18 -20.85 7.89
CA ILE A 153 6.33 -19.82 7.29
C ILE A 153 6.32 -18.55 8.13
N VAL A 154 6.10 -18.68 9.44
CA VAL A 154 6.12 -17.54 10.37
C VAL A 154 7.48 -16.86 10.36
N TRP A 155 8.59 -17.60 10.43
CA TRP A 155 9.93 -17.05 10.37
C TRP A 155 10.24 -16.38 9.02
N PHE A 156 9.76 -16.95 7.92
CA PHE A 156 9.90 -16.36 6.58
C PHE A 156 9.19 -15.01 6.48
N PHE A 157 7.89 -14.95 6.80
CA PHE A 157 7.13 -13.71 6.73
C PHE A 157 7.60 -12.67 7.74
N THR A 158 8.03 -13.09 8.94
CA THR A 158 8.65 -12.18 9.91
C THR A 158 9.92 -11.57 9.34
N THR A 159 10.78 -12.37 8.69
CA THR A 159 11.99 -11.88 8.03
C THR A 159 11.66 -10.87 6.92
N VAL A 160 10.66 -11.18 6.09
CA VAL A 160 10.20 -10.26 5.03
C VAL A 160 9.69 -8.95 5.62
N ILE A 161 8.80 -8.99 6.61
CA ILE A 161 8.21 -7.80 7.24
C ILE A 161 9.29 -6.96 7.95
N LEU A 162 10.21 -7.58 8.68
CA LEU A 162 11.28 -6.86 9.37
C LEU A 162 12.23 -6.20 8.36
N SER A 163 12.57 -6.88 7.26
CA SER A 163 13.40 -6.29 6.21
C SER A 163 12.67 -5.16 5.47
N TYR A 164 11.37 -5.33 5.24
CA TYR A 164 10.49 -4.29 4.69
C TYR A 164 10.49 -3.04 5.59
N LEU A 165 10.14 -3.21 6.87
CA LEU A 165 10.12 -2.13 7.87
C LEU A 165 11.47 -1.44 8.03
N ALA A 166 12.57 -2.21 8.06
CA ALA A 166 13.91 -1.63 8.15
C ALA A 166 14.25 -0.75 6.93
N THR A 167 13.86 -1.20 5.74
CA THR A 167 14.03 -0.42 4.50
C THR A 167 13.12 0.82 4.52
N ASP A 168 11.89 0.70 5.01
CA ASP A 168 10.93 1.80 5.16
C ASP A 168 11.43 2.86 6.14
N VAL A 169 11.99 2.48 7.28
CA VAL A 169 12.66 3.40 8.20
C VAL A 169 13.71 4.23 7.47
N GLY A 170 14.53 3.59 6.62
CA GLY A 170 15.51 4.28 5.77
C GLY A 170 14.88 5.32 4.84
N LYS A 171 13.87 4.91 4.05
CA LYS A 171 13.14 5.83 3.15
C LYS A 171 12.45 6.96 3.91
N ILE A 172 11.83 6.68 5.05
CA ILE A 172 11.16 7.68 5.89
C ILE A 172 12.20 8.70 6.36
N LEU A 173 13.36 8.26 6.86
CA LEU A 173 14.42 9.16 7.30
C LEU A 173 14.93 10.03 6.15
N LEU A 174 15.14 9.46 4.96
CA LEU A 174 15.55 10.20 3.75
C LEU A 174 14.48 11.21 3.32
N ALA A 175 13.21 10.79 3.23
CA ALA A 175 12.11 11.67 2.85
C ALA A 175 11.91 12.82 3.85
N LYS A 176 12.08 12.55 5.15
CA LYS A 176 12.03 13.58 6.19
C LYS A 176 13.07 14.68 5.99
N GLN A 177 14.22 14.41 5.37
CA GLN A 177 15.23 15.46 5.13
C GLN A 177 14.69 16.58 4.23
N LEU A 178 13.73 16.27 3.35
CA LEU A 178 13.04 17.26 2.52
C LEU A 178 12.13 18.20 3.32
N ARG A 179 11.87 17.90 4.61
CA ARG A 179 11.06 18.74 5.50
C ARG A 179 11.65 20.14 5.69
N SER A 180 12.98 20.29 5.62
CA SER A 180 13.65 21.59 5.71
C SER A 180 13.27 22.56 4.59
N LYS A 181 12.71 22.05 3.48
CA LYS A 181 12.25 22.82 2.32
C LYS A 181 10.73 23.04 2.31
N LEU A 182 10.04 22.73 3.40
CA LEU A 182 8.59 22.92 3.49
C LEU A 182 8.22 24.37 3.74
N THR A 183 7.67 24.98 2.70
CA THR A 183 6.82 26.17 2.79
C THR A 183 5.35 25.73 2.69
N PRO A 184 4.39 26.55 3.14
CA PRO A 184 2.96 26.27 2.96
C PRO A 184 2.60 25.89 1.51
N ALA A 185 3.18 26.59 0.53
CA ALA A 185 3.00 26.29 -0.90
C ALA A 185 3.53 24.90 -1.29
N ASN A 186 4.69 24.48 -0.77
CA ASN A 186 5.26 23.16 -1.05
C ASN A 186 4.46 22.04 -0.38
N ILE A 187 3.95 22.26 0.83
CA ILE A 187 3.04 21.32 1.51
C ILE A 187 1.78 21.08 0.67
N ILE A 188 1.20 22.16 0.15
CA ILE A 188 0.03 22.07 -0.73
C ILE A 188 0.37 21.28 -2.01
N LYS A 189 1.51 21.54 -2.65
CA LYS A 189 1.92 20.77 -3.84
C LYS A 189 2.07 19.28 -3.56
N ILE A 190 2.75 18.91 -2.48
CA ILE A 190 2.99 17.51 -2.11
C ILE A 190 1.67 16.79 -1.82
N LYS A 191 0.80 17.40 -1.00
CA LYS A 191 -0.53 16.86 -0.70
C LYS A 191 -1.38 16.71 -1.96
N LYS A 192 -1.33 17.70 -2.87
CA LYS A 192 -2.09 17.67 -4.13
C LYS A 192 -1.66 16.51 -5.01
N VAL A 193 -0.35 16.28 -5.15
CA VAL A 193 0.20 15.14 -5.90
C VAL A 193 -0.29 13.82 -5.30
N SER A 194 -0.23 13.65 -3.98
CA SER A 194 -0.75 12.48 -3.29
C SER A 194 -2.25 12.26 -3.55
N SER A 195 -3.07 13.31 -3.43
CA SER A 195 -4.52 13.24 -3.73
C SER A 195 -4.80 12.83 -5.17
N ILE A 196 -4.07 13.39 -6.15
CA ILE A 196 -4.22 13.04 -7.57
C ILE A 196 -3.84 11.57 -7.79
N LEU A 197 -2.75 11.09 -7.19
CA LEU A 197 -2.34 9.70 -7.30
C LEU A 197 -3.42 8.75 -6.74
N LEU A 198 -4.02 9.09 -5.61
CA LEU A 198 -5.13 8.30 -5.03
C LEU A 198 -6.37 8.28 -5.94
N ILE A 199 -6.68 9.42 -6.58
CA ILE A 199 -7.75 9.49 -7.60
C ILE A 199 -7.42 8.56 -8.77
N VAL A 200 -6.20 8.64 -9.31
CA VAL A 200 -5.76 7.79 -10.44
C VAL A 200 -5.81 6.30 -10.07
N PHE A 201 -5.27 5.90 -8.92
CA PHE A 201 -5.34 4.51 -8.46
C PHE A 201 -6.78 4.05 -8.21
N GLY A 202 -7.62 4.90 -7.61
CA GLY A 202 -9.04 4.63 -7.42
C GLY A 202 -9.77 4.41 -8.75
N THR A 203 -9.54 5.28 -9.74
CA THR A 203 -10.10 5.14 -11.08
C THR A 203 -9.60 3.86 -11.77
N ILE A 204 -8.31 3.53 -11.66
CA ILE A 204 -7.75 2.28 -12.22
C ILE A 204 -8.42 1.06 -11.58
N LEU A 205 -8.58 1.03 -10.26
CA LEU A 205 -9.27 -0.08 -9.57
C LEU A 205 -10.73 -0.20 -9.99
N LEU A 206 -11.46 0.91 -10.07
CA LEU A 206 -12.84 0.92 -10.59
C LEU A 206 -12.92 0.37 -12.01
N SER A 207 -11.97 0.77 -12.87
CA SER A 207 -11.89 0.28 -14.26
C SER A 207 -11.70 -1.23 -14.30
N GLN A 208 -10.81 -1.78 -13.45
CA GLN A 208 -10.58 -3.22 -13.37
C GLN A 208 -11.78 -4.00 -12.85
N GLY A 209 -12.57 -3.42 -11.95
CA GLY A 209 -13.79 -4.04 -11.44
C GLY A 209 -14.98 -3.93 -12.40
N TRP A 210 -15.07 -2.85 -13.18
CA TRP A 210 -16.18 -2.62 -14.12
C TRP A 210 -15.99 -3.32 -15.47
N PHE A 211 -14.73 -3.52 -15.89
CA PHE A 211 -14.37 -4.20 -17.14
C PHE A 211 -13.49 -5.44 -16.90
N PRO A 212 -13.96 -6.46 -16.14
CA PRO A 212 -13.17 -7.68 -15.91
C PRO A 212 -12.95 -8.50 -17.20
N SER A 213 -13.81 -8.31 -18.21
CA SER A 213 -13.80 -9.02 -19.50
C SER A 213 -12.55 -8.79 -20.35
N ASP A 214 -11.89 -7.62 -20.22
CA ASP A 214 -10.67 -7.31 -20.98
C ASP A 214 -9.47 -8.16 -20.52
N LYS A 215 -9.44 -8.55 -19.23
CA LYS A 215 -8.44 -9.50 -18.71
C LYS A 215 -8.63 -10.89 -19.32
N GLN A 216 -9.88 -11.30 -19.55
CA GLN A 216 -10.22 -12.59 -20.14
C GLN A 216 -9.87 -12.61 -21.64
N PHE A 217 -10.23 -11.57 -22.40
CA PHE A 217 -9.90 -11.45 -23.82
C PHE A 217 -8.39 -11.45 -24.09
N VAL A 218 -7.60 -10.73 -23.29
CA VAL A 218 -6.13 -10.72 -23.42
C VAL A 218 -5.54 -12.08 -23.06
N LYS A 219 -6.03 -12.73 -21.99
CA LYS A 219 -5.57 -14.07 -21.58
C LYS A 219 -5.89 -15.13 -22.63
N ASP A 220 -7.10 -15.11 -23.18
CA ASP A 220 -7.56 -16.02 -24.24
C ASP A 220 -6.78 -15.80 -25.55
N THR A 221 -6.38 -14.56 -25.83
CA THR A 221 -5.56 -14.23 -27.01
C THR A 221 -4.11 -14.70 -26.84
N ILE A 222 -3.53 -14.55 -25.66
CA ILE A 222 -2.18 -15.05 -25.35
C ILE A 222 -2.14 -16.58 -25.39
N GLU A 223 -3.12 -17.27 -24.79
CA GLU A 223 -3.24 -18.74 -24.87
C GLU A 223 -3.40 -19.23 -26.32
N LYS A 224 -4.10 -18.49 -27.17
CA LYS A 224 -4.22 -18.82 -28.61
C LYS A 224 -2.92 -18.63 -29.39
N ILE A 225 -2.02 -17.76 -28.93
CA ILE A 225 -0.71 -17.52 -29.55
C ILE A 225 0.32 -18.54 -29.03
N GLU A 226 0.28 -18.92 -27.75
CA GLU A 226 1.17 -19.95 -27.18
C GLU A 226 0.83 -21.38 -27.62
N ASN A 227 -0.45 -21.68 -27.90
CA ASN A 227 -0.89 -23.00 -28.37
C ASN A 227 -0.81 -23.18 -29.90
N LYS A 228 -0.07 -22.31 -30.61
CA LYS A 228 0.14 -22.34 -32.06
C LYS A 228 1.62 -22.47 -32.39
#